data_AF-A0A352CL01-F1
#
_entry.id   AF-A0A352CL01-F1
#
_cell.length_a   1.000
_cell.length_b   1.000
_cell.length_c   1.000
_cell.angle_alpha   90.00
_cell.angle_beta   90.00
_cell.angle_gamma   90.00
#
_symmetry.space_group_name_H-M   'P 1'
#
loop_
_entity.id
_entity.type
_entity.pdbx_description
1 polymer ?
#
loop_
_entity_poly.entity_id
_entity_poly.type
_entity_poly.pdbx_seq_one_letter_code
_entity_poly.pdbx_strand_id
1 'polypeptide(L)'
;QNTTVATGDLAGWIKECLALEKNTTTQDPDRIDQQSLHHQIAKLASQEKIDSLKDYAHPEALLTGGRLLLQAAAILPYELFMNNARQLATIEANQTSWQQEIRRAIQQKSNERNWKRYRVAAIVVITLLLCLLIAS
;
A
#
# COMPACT_ATOMS: atom_id res chain seq x y z
N GLN A 1 -1.56 34.20 13.85
CA GLN A 1 -2.84 33.46 13.99
C GLN A 1 -3.09 32.43 12.87
N ASN A 2 -2.13 32.18 11.95
CA ASN A 2 -2.30 31.21 10.84
C ASN A 2 -1.81 29.78 11.15
N THR A 3 -1.13 29.54 12.26
CA THR A 3 -0.56 28.22 12.59
C THR A 3 -1.61 27.20 13.00
N THR A 4 -2.74 27.61 13.60
CA THR A 4 -3.78 26.69 14.12
C THR A 4 -4.65 26.06 13.04
N VAL A 5 -4.90 26.76 11.93
CA VAL A 5 -5.65 26.23 10.78
C VAL A 5 -4.78 25.23 10.00
N ALA A 6 -3.52 25.59 9.80
CA ALA A 6 -2.49 24.81 9.12
C ALA A 6 -2.22 23.43 9.75
N THR A 7 -2.11 23.35 11.08
CA THR A 7 -1.92 22.06 11.77
C THR A 7 -3.19 21.19 11.72
N GLY A 8 -4.36 21.81 11.55
CA GLY A 8 -5.64 21.14 11.38
C GLY A 8 -5.71 20.32 10.09
N ASP A 9 -5.15 20.83 9.00
CA ASP A 9 -5.18 20.16 7.69
C ASP A 9 -4.29 18.92 7.65
N LEU A 10 -3.07 19.00 8.20
CA LEU A 10 -2.18 17.84 8.33
C LEU A 10 -2.74 16.78 9.28
N ALA A 11 -3.25 17.19 10.44
CA ALA A 11 -3.88 16.27 11.39
C ALA A 11 -5.14 15.63 10.80
N GLY A 12 -5.93 16.39 10.04
CA GLY A 12 -7.09 15.90 9.30
C GLY A 12 -6.71 14.85 8.25
N TRP A 13 -5.67 15.11 7.47
CA TRP A 13 -5.15 14.15 6.49
C TRP A 13 -4.62 12.87 7.14
N ILE A 14 -3.86 12.95 8.23
CA ILE A 14 -3.40 11.76 8.97
C ILE A 14 -4.59 10.96 9.51
N LYS A 15 -5.63 11.65 10.00
CA LYS A 15 -6.86 11.01 10.47
C LYS A 15 -7.59 10.27 9.33
N GLU A 16 -7.64 10.86 8.13
CA GLU A 16 -8.16 10.19 6.93
C GLU A 16 -7.34 8.94 6.58
N CYS A 17 -6.00 9.03 6.61
CA CYS A 17 -5.10 7.90 6.37
C CYS A 17 -5.30 6.77 7.39
N LEU A 18 -5.43 7.12 8.68
CA LEU A 18 -5.68 6.18 9.77
C LEU A 18 -7.06 5.52 9.66
N ALA A 19 -8.08 6.28 9.26
CA ALA A 19 -9.41 5.73 9.03
C ALA A 19 -9.39 4.70 7.89
N LEU A 20 -8.62 4.97 6.83
CA LEU A 20 -8.48 4.07 5.71
C LEU A 20 -7.75 2.78 6.10
N GLU A 21 -6.62 2.87 6.80
CA GLU A 21 -5.88 1.71 7.32
C GLU A 21 -6.77 0.84 8.22
N LYS A 22 -7.46 1.44 9.20
CA LYS A 22 -8.37 0.71 10.09
C LYS A 22 -9.48 0.00 9.33
N ASN A 23 -10.04 0.65 8.31
CA ASN A 23 -11.07 0.03 7.48
C ASN A 23 -10.53 -1.20 6.75
N THR A 24 -9.31 -1.12 6.20
CA THR A 24 -8.68 -2.25 5.51
C THR A 24 -8.24 -3.38 6.44
N THR A 25 -7.90 -3.08 7.70
CA THR A 25 -7.47 -4.08 8.69
C THR A 25 -8.66 -4.80 9.35
N THR A 26 -9.83 -4.17 9.41
CA THR A 26 -11.03 -4.74 10.06
C THR A 26 -11.96 -5.49 9.11
N GLN A 27 -11.89 -5.20 7.80
CA GLN A 27 -12.70 -5.85 6.79
C GLN A 27 -12.00 -7.07 6.19
N ASP A 28 -12.80 -8.06 5.78
CA ASP A 28 -12.33 -9.21 5.01
C ASP A 28 -11.76 -8.70 3.66
N PRO A 29 -10.49 -9.02 3.31
CA PRO A 29 -9.86 -8.59 2.07
C PRO A 29 -10.65 -8.91 0.79
N ASP A 30 -11.44 -9.99 0.81
CA ASP A 30 -12.26 -10.40 -0.34
C ASP A 30 -13.56 -9.59 -0.47
N ARG A 31 -13.94 -8.83 0.56
CA ARG A 31 -15.12 -7.96 0.57
C ARG A 31 -14.80 -6.50 0.29
N ILE A 32 -13.52 -6.13 0.26
CA ILE A 32 -13.08 -4.76 0.02
C ILE A 32 -13.08 -4.49 -1.48
N ASP A 33 -13.73 -3.39 -1.88
CA ASP A 33 -13.60 -2.87 -3.25
C ASP A 33 -12.18 -2.32 -3.46
N GLN A 34 -11.35 -3.13 -4.11
CA GLN A 34 -9.95 -2.85 -4.37
C GLN A 34 -9.74 -1.62 -5.28
N GLN A 35 -10.67 -1.36 -6.20
CA GLN A 35 -10.57 -0.20 -7.10
C GLN A 35 -10.92 1.08 -6.36
N SER A 36 -12.00 1.06 -5.57
CA SER A 36 -12.36 2.18 -4.70
C SER A 36 -11.26 2.51 -3.69
N LEU A 37 -10.67 1.49 -3.06
CA LEU A 37 -9.55 1.68 -2.15
C LEU A 37 -8.33 2.28 -2.85
N HIS A 38 -7.94 1.75 -4.02
CA HIS A 38 -6.85 2.34 -4.80
C HIS A 38 -7.11 3.81 -5.11
N HIS A 39 -8.31 4.17 -5.54
CA HIS A 39 -8.66 5.55 -5.84
C HIS A 39 -8.59 6.45 -4.59
N GLN A 40 -9.06 5.97 -3.43
CA GLN A 40 -8.96 6.69 -2.16
C GLN A 40 -7.49 6.93 -1.76
N ILE A 41 -6.64 5.90 -1.86
CA ILE A 41 -5.20 6.04 -1.58
C ILE A 41 -4.56 7.03 -2.56
N ALA A 42 -4.83 6.91 -3.86
CA ALA A 42 -4.28 7.79 -4.89
C ALA A 42 -4.71 9.26 -4.70
N LYS A 43 -5.94 9.48 -4.24
CA LYS A 43 -6.46 10.81 -3.90
C LYS A 43 -5.76 11.40 -2.68
N LEU A 44 -5.53 10.60 -1.63
CA LEU A 44 -4.84 11.05 -0.42
C LEU A 44 -3.34 11.25 -0.62
N ALA A 45 -2.74 10.49 -1.54
CA ALA A 45 -1.34 10.60 -1.93
C ALA A 45 -1.14 11.48 -3.17
N SER A 46 -2.13 12.28 -3.58
CA SER A 46 -1.99 13.14 -4.76
C SER A 46 -0.85 14.14 -4.55
N GLN A 47 -0.07 14.39 -5.61
CA GLN A 47 1.09 15.27 -5.52
C GLN A 47 0.70 16.67 -5.01
N GLU A 48 -0.44 17.19 -5.49
CA GLU A 48 -1.02 18.46 -5.02
C GLU A 48 -1.29 18.47 -3.51
N LYS A 49 -1.91 17.40 -2.97
CA LYS A 49 -2.21 17.32 -1.53
C LYS A 49 -0.95 17.11 -0.71
N ILE A 50 0.01 16.35 -1.21
CA ILE A 50 1.28 16.14 -0.52
C ILE A 50 2.12 17.42 -0.49
N ASP A 51 2.17 18.16 -1.59
CA ASP A 51 2.94 19.40 -1.66
C ASP A 51 2.33 20.49 -0.79
N SER A 52 0.99 20.61 -0.74
CA SER A 52 0.34 21.52 0.21
C SER A 52 0.60 21.15 1.67
N LEU A 53 0.83 19.87 1.97
CA LEU A 53 1.15 19.39 3.32
C LEU A 53 2.65 19.54 3.68
N LYS A 54 3.56 19.61 2.71
CA LYS A 54 5.01 19.80 2.95
C LYS A 54 5.34 21.17 3.53
N ASP A 55 4.51 22.17 3.23
CA ASP A 55 4.67 23.54 3.72
C ASP A 55 4.56 23.64 5.27
N TYR A 56 4.07 22.59 5.93
CA TYR A 56 3.89 22.55 7.39
C TYR A 56 5.13 22.10 8.19
N ALA A 57 6.30 21.94 7.56
CA ALA A 57 7.60 21.69 8.21
C ALA A 57 7.69 20.45 9.14
N HIS A 58 6.77 19.48 8.99
CA HIS A 58 6.75 18.24 9.77
C HIS A 58 6.87 16.99 8.87
N PRO A 59 8.08 16.69 8.34
CA PRO A 59 8.29 15.56 7.43
C PRO A 59 7.94 14.22 8.08
N GLU A 60 8.13 14.06 9.39
CA GLU A 60 7.76 12.82 10.10
C GLU A 60 6.26 12.54 10.11
N ALA A 61 5.43 13.58 10.17
CA ALA A 61 3.98 13.46 10.16
C ALA A 61 3.49 13.04 8.77
N LEU A 62 4.09 13.61 7.71
CA LEU A 62 3.86 13.19 6.32
C LEU A 62 4.22 11.72 6.10
N LEU A 63 5.39 11.31 6.59
CA LEU A 63 5.83 9.92 6.51
C LEU A 63 4.91 8.97 7.28
N THR A 64 4.40 9.41 8.42
CA THR A 64 3.44 8.62 9.20
C THR A 64 2.16 8.37 8.41
N GLY A 65 1.59 9.40 7.76
CA GLY A 65 0.44 9.18 6.88
C GLY A 65 0.79 8.33 5.65
N GLY A 66 1.98 8.53 5.07
CA GLY A 66 2.48 7.68 3.98
C GLY A 66 2.57 6.20 4.36
N ARG A 67 3.03 5.89 5.57
CA ARG A 67 3.06 4.51 6.11
C ARG A 67 1.67 3.93 6.29
N LEU A 68 0.73 4.70 6.84
CA LEU A 68 -0.66 4.26 7.00
C LEU A 68 -1.28 3.93 5.64
N LEU A 69 -1.06 4.77 4.63
CA LEU A 69 -1.51 4.50 3.26
C LEU A 69 -0.82 3.29 2.62
N LEU A 70 0.48 3.09 2.88
CA LEU A 70 1.22 1.91 2.40
C LEU A 70 0.68 0.61 3.03
N GLN A 71 0.34 0.64 4.32
CA GLN A 71 -0.30 -0.46 5.03
C GLN A 71 -1.70 -0.74 4.47
N ALA A 72 -2.51 0.30 4.27
CA ALA A 72 -3.82 0.16 3.64
C ALA A 72 -3.72 -0.40 2.21
N ALA A 73 -2.71 0.00 1.45
CA ALA A 73 -2.47 -0.52 0.10
C ALA A 73 -2.08 -2.01 0.12
N ALA A 74 -1.55 -2.54 1.23
CA ALA A 74 -0.99 -3.89 1.29
C ALA A 74 -2.00 -4.99 0.95
N ILE A 75 -3.30 -4.76 1.08
CA ILE A 75 -4.34 -5.72 0.69
C ILE A 75 -4.61 -5.76 -0.82
N LEU A 76 -4.20 -4.72 -1.56
CA LEU A 76 -4.47 -4.59 -3.00
C LEU A 76 -3.73 -5.66 -3.82
N PRO A 77 -4.19 -6.00 -5.03
CA PRO A 77 -3.45 -6.84 -5.96
C PRO A 77 -2.14 -6.15 -6.36
N TYR A 78 -1.14 -6.96 -6.72
CA TYR A 78 0.23 -6.49 -6.96
C TYR A 78 0.30 -5.25 -7.89
N GLU A 79 -0.44 -5.23 -8.99
CA GLU A 79 -0.40 -4.12 -9.95
C GLU A 79 -0.91 -2.80 -9.33
N LEU A 80 -2.03 -2.84 -8.59
CA LEU A 80 -2.56 -1.65 -7.90
C LEU A 80 -1.68 -1.23 -6.72
N PHE A 81 -1.15 -2.19 -5.97
CA PHE A 81 -0.18 -1.92 -4.91
C PHE A 81 1.05 -1.19 -5.46
N MET A 82 1.61 -1.67 -6.58
CA MET A 82 2.78 -1.06 -7.22
C MET A 82 2.54 0.38 -7.63
N ASN A 83 1.35 0.69 -8.17
CA ASN A 83 0.99 2.06 -8.54
C ASN A 83 0.96 2.98 -7.31
N ASN A 84 0.28 2.56 -6.24
CA ASN A 84 0.23 3.34 -5.00
C ASN A 84 1.62 3.47 -4.36
N ALA A 85 2.41 2.41 -4.30
CA ALA A 85 3.75 2.43 -3.70
C ALA A 85 4.70 3.39 -4.44
N ARG A 86 4.63 3.46 -5.77
CA ARG A 86 5.40 4.43 -6.57
C ARG A 86 4.99 5.87 -6.29
N GLN A 87 3.69 6.11 -6.14
CA GLN A 87 3.18 7.44 -5.78
C GLN A 87 3.61 7.82 -4.36
N LEU A 88 3.49 6.92 -3.40
CA LEU A 88 3.91 7.14 -2.01
C LEU A 88 5.43 7.38 -1.89
N ALA A 89 6.24 6.82 -2.80
CA ALA A 89 7.67 7.08 -2.85
C ALA A 89 8.02 8.56 -3.11
N THR A 90 7.10 9.39 -3.63
CA THR A 90 7.33 10.81 -3.91
C THR A 90 7.16 11.72 -2.69
N ILE A 91 6.51 11.24 -1.62
CA ILE A 91 6.22 12.04 -0.41
C ILE A 91 7.49 12.60 0.22
N GLU A 92 8.54 11.79 0.29
CA GLU A 92 9.88 12.17 0.77
C GLU A 92 10.95 11.45 -0.06
N ALA A 93 11.11 11.86 -1.32
CA ALA A 93 11.96 11.18 -2.28
C ALA A 93 13.43 11.06 -1.83
N ASN A 94 13.91 12.04 -1.05
CA ASN A 94 15.29 12.10 -0.56
C ASN A 94 15.50 11.34 0.75
N GLN A 95 14.43 10.93 1.45
CA GLN A 95 14.58 10.24 2.71
C GLN A 95 14.90 8.75 2.50
N THR A 96 16.14 8.37 2.80
CA THR A 96 16.66 7.02 2.54
C THR A 96 15.87 5.92 3.27
N SER A 97 15.50 6.15 4.53
CA SER A 97 14.73 5.18 5.34
C SER A 97 13.36 4.89 4.71
N TRP A 98 12.65 5.92 4.26
CA TRP A 98 11.37 5.78 3.55
C TRP A 98 11.50 5.02 2.24
N GLN A 99 12.52 5.36 1.43
CA GLN A 99 12.77 4.63 0.18
C GLN A 99 13.09 3.15 0.42
N GLN A 100 13.80 2.82 1.49
CA GLN A 100 14.05 1.43 1.87
C GLN A 100 12.75 0.72 2.31
N GLU A 101 11.90 1.40 3.06
CA GLU A 101 10.60 0.87 3.50
C GLU A 101 9.69 0.53 2.31
N ILE A 102 9.56 1.46 1.34
CA ILE A 102 8.83 1.23 0.08
C ILE A 102 9.40 0.04 -0.69
N ARG A 103 10.73 -0.05 -0.85
CA ARG A 103 11.37 -1.18 -1.54
C ARG A 103 11.08 -2.51 -0.86
N ARG A 104 11.15 -2.56 0.48
CA ARG A 104 10.83 -3.77 1.25
C ARG A 104 9.38 -4.18 1.05
N ALA A 105 8.44 -3.24 1.09
CA ALA A 105 7.03 -3.52 0.88
C ALA A 105 6.75 -4.04 -0.55
N ILE A 106 7.39 -3.44 -1.57
CA ILE A 106 7.33 -3.93 -2.96
C ILE A 106 7.89 -5.34 -3.08
N GLN A 107 9.05 -5.61 -2.48
CA GLN A 107 9.68 -6.93 -2.53
C GLN A 107 8.79 -7.98 -1.86
N GLN A 108 8.22 -7.67 -0.70
CA GLN A 108 7.29 -8.54 0.01
C GLN A 108 6.08 -8.86 -0.87
N LYS A 109 5.45 -7.85 -1.48
CA LYS A 109 4.30 -8.04 -2.36
C LYS A 109 4.62 -8.86 -3.61
N SER A 110 5.81 -8.66 -4.18
CA SER A 110 6.31 -9.45 -5.31
C SER A 110 6.51 -10.92 -4.94
N ASN A 111 7.12 -11.17 -3.77
CA ASN A 111 7.34 -12.52 -3.26
C ASN A 111 6.02 -13.25 -3.02
N GLU A 112 5.01 -12.59 -2.44
CA GLU A 112 3.67 -13.15 -2.26
C GLU A 112 3.02 -13.56 -3.60
N ARG A 113 3.12 -12.71 -4.63
CA ARG A 113 2.62 -13.02 -5.97
C ARG A 113 3.32 -14.25 -6.57
N ASN A 114 4.65 -14.30 -6.46
CA ASN A 114 5.43 -15.42 -6.97
C ASN A 114 5.11 -16.71 -6.24
N TRP A 115 4.99 -16.66 -4.91
CA TRP A 115 4.61 -17.81 -4.09
C TRP A 115 3.24 -18.38 -4.49
N LYS A 116 2.24 -17.51 -4.70
CA LYS A 116 0.92 -17.93 -5.20
C LYS A 116 1.02 -18.65 -6.55
N ARG A 117 1.86 -18.17 -7.47
CA ARG A 117 2.08 -18.82 -8.78
C ARG A 117 2.77 -20.19 -8.65
N TYR A 118 3.84 -20.29 -7.87
CA TYR A 118 4.54 -21.56 -7.67
C TYR A 118 3.68 -22.59 -6.96
N ARG A 119 2.83 -22.17 -6.00
CA ARG A 119 1.89 -23.07 -5.33
C ARG A 119 0.92 -23.71 -6.33
N VAL A 120 0.34 -22.92 -7.24
CA VAL A 120 -0.58 -23.45 -8.27
C VAL A 120 0.16 -24.40 -9.21
N ALA A 121 1.36 -24.02 -9.68
CA ALA A 121 2.16 -24.88 -10.55
C ALA A 121 2.51 -26.21 -9.86
N ALA A 122 2.92 -26.18 -8.59
CA ALA A 122 3.23 -27.37 -7.82
C ALA A 122 2.02 -28.30 -7.68
N ILE A 123 0.82 -27.75 -7.41
CA ILE A 123 -0.42 -28.54 -7.33
C ILE A 123 -0.72 -29.23 -8.67
N VAL A 124 -0.54 -28.54 -9.80
CA VAL A 124 -0.74 -29.12 -11.13
C VAL A 124 0.25 -30.26 -11.39
N VAL A 125 1.53 -30.05 -11.07
CA VAL A 125 2.58 -31.08 -11.24
C VAL A 125 2.29 -32.31 -10.38
N ILE A 126 1.95 -32.13 -9.10
CA ILE A 126 1.63 -33.24 -8.21
C ILE A 126 0.40 -34.01 -8.71
N THR A 127 -0.65 -33.31 -9.14
CA THR A 127 -1.85 -33.93 -9.71
C THR A 127 -1.52 -34.77 -10.94
N LEU A 128 -0.71 -34.24 -11.87
CA LEU A 128 -0.28 -34.97 -13.06
C LEU A 128 0.52 -36.23 -12.72
N LEU A 129 1.44 -36.14 -11.74
CA LEU A 129 2.22 -37.30 -11.30
C LEU A 129 1.32 -38.39 -10.70
N LEU A 130 0.31 -38.03 -9.91
CA LEU A 130 -0.66 -38.98 -9.38
C LEU A 130 -1.50 -39.63 -10.48
N CYS A 131 -1.94 -38.86 -11.48
CA CYS A 131 -2.68 -39.40 -12.62
C CYS A 131 -1.81 -40.39 -13.44
N LEU A 132 -0.53 -40.08 -13.64
CA LEU A 132 0.40 -40.96 -14.34
C LEU A 132 0.68 -42.26 -13.57
N LEU A 133 0.79 -42.19 -12.24
CA LEU A 133 0.97 -43.38 -11.39
C LEU A 133 -0.22 -44.34 -11.41
N ILE A 134 -1.44 -43.83 -11.57
CA ILE A 134 -2.65 -44.68 -11.68
C ILE A 134 -2.77 -45.27 -13.09
N ALA A 135 -2.30 -44.55 -14.11
CA ALA A 135 -2.37 -44.98 -15.49
C ALA A 135 -1.25 -45.97 -15.90
N SER A 136 -0.16 -46.06 -15.14
CA SER A 136 0.91 -47.05 -15.31
C SER A 136 0.60 -48.37 -14.60
#